data_AF-A0A2N2A9S2-F1
#
_entry.id   AF-A0A2N2A9S2-F1
#
_cell.length_a   1.000
_cell.length_b   1.000
_cell.length_c   1.000
_cell.angle_alpha   90.00
_cell.angle_beta   90.00
_cell.angle_gamma   90.00
#
_symmetry.space_group_name_H-M   'P 1'
#
loop_
_entity.id
_entity.type
_entity.pdbx_description
1 polymer ?
#
loop_
_entity_poly.entity_id
_entity_poly.type
_entity_poly.pdbx_seq_one_letter_code
_entity_poly.pdbx_strand_id
1 'polypeptide(L)'
;MLESEEEVKHPGQDKRVWEVNTYENEKGRWNVYPGLCKGCGLCIEKCPVRVIDWAKELGSAGTPLVKPEIDGCIVCGICQTVCPDAAIHIEYKGRKVPPSAVPVH
;
A
#
# COMPACT_ATOMS: atom_id res chain seq x y z
N MET A 1 -14.15 3.40 40.38
CA MET A 1 -14.24 2.11 39.68
C MET A 1 -13.42 2.26 38.41
N LEU A 2 -12.15 1.87 38.52
CA LEU A 2 -11.16 1.55 37.49
C LEU A 2 -10.81 2.63 36.45
N GLU A 3 -9.54 3.04 36.55
CA GLU A 3 -8.74 3.76 35.57
C GLU A 3 -8.70 3.03 34.22
N SER A 4 -8.66 3.78 33.11
CA SER A 4 -8.11 3.29 31.85
C SER A 4 -7.37 4.44 31.16
N GLU A 5 -6.17 4.66 31.68
CA GLU A 5 -4.92 4.83 30.93
C GLU A 5 -4.86 5.99 29.91
N GLU A 6 -4.12 7.00 30.35
CA GLU A 6 -3.52 8.09 29.59
C GLU A 6 -2.81 7.58 28.31
N GLU A 7 -3.41 7.80 27.15
CA GLU A 7 -2.66 7.81 25.89
C GLU A 7 -2.05 9.20 25.68
N VAL A 8 -0.74 9.29 25.99
CA VAL A 8 0.15 10.43 25.73
C VAL A 8 0.11 10.80 24.24
N LYS A 9 -0.77 11.74 23.84
CA LYS A 9 -0.82 12.25 22.47
C LYS A 9 0.26 13.32 22.29
N HIS A 10 1.32 12.88 21.65
CA HIS A 10 2.43 13.69 21.17
C HIS A 10 1.89 14.88 20.35
N PRO A 11 2.35 16.12 20.60
CA PRO A 11 1.88 17.29 19.87
C PRO A 11 2.43 17.24 18.44
N GLY A 12 1.56 16.94 17.46
CA GLY A 12 1.92 17.01 16.04
C GLY A 12 1.29 15.99 15.09
N GLN A 13 0.11 15.42 15.39
CA GLN A 13 -0.57 14.50 14.46
C GLN A 13 -1.99 15.00 14.11
N ASP A 14 -2.08 15.64 12.95
CA ASP A 14 -3.32 15.86 12.20
C ASP A 14 -4.00 14.51 11.97
N LYS A 15 -5.04 14.21 12.77
CA LYS A 15 -5.76 12.92 12.76
C LYS A 15 -6.70 12.80 11.55
N ARG A 16 -6.18 12.87 10.33
CA ARG A 16 -6.93 12.43 9.15
C ARG A 16 -6.97 10.90 9.16
N VAL A 17 -8.11 10.34 9.53
CA VAL A 17 -8.41 8.91 9.36
C VAL A 17 -8.59 8.68 7.86
N TRP A 18 -7.62 8.03 7.24
CA TRP A 18 -7.68 7.67 5.82
C TRP A 18 -8.22 6.26 5.68
N GLU A 19 -9.18 6.05 4.78
CA GLU A 19 -9.59 4.72 4.35
C GLU A 19 -8.41 4.02 3.67
N VAL A 20 -8.14 2.77 4.07
CA VAL A 20 -7.01 1.99 3.58
C VAL A 20 -7.46 0.55 3.33
N ASN A 21 -7.12 0.04 2.15
CA ASN A 21 -7.30 -1.36 1.81
C ASN A 21 -5.95 -2.06 2.00
N THR A 22 -5.88 -2.94 3.00
CA THR A 22 -4.66 -3.67 3.36
C THR A 22 -4.75 -5.12 2.90
N TYR A 23 -3.68 -5.58 2.25
CA TYR A 23 -3.50 -6.97 1.83
C TYR A 23 -2.19 -7.48 2.44
N GLU A 24 -2.23 -8.64 3.08
CA GLU A 24 -1.09 -9.18 3.82
C GLU A 24 -0.70 -10.59 3.36
N ASN A 25 0.61 -10.86 3.32
CA ASN A 25 1.17 -12.20 3.19
C ASN A 25 2.34 -12.41 4.15
N GLU A 26 3.05 -13.53 4.02
CA GLU A 26 4.21 -13.89 4.84
C GLU A 26 5.39 -12.90 4.69
N LYS A 27 5.49 -12.20 3.55
CA LYS A 27 6.59 -11.29 3.23
C LYS A 27 6.32 -9.86 3.72
N GLY A 28 5.05 -9.44 3.81
CA GLY A 28 4.70 -8.09 4.22
C GLY A 28 3.24 -7.70 3.99
N ARG A 29 2.98 -6.40 4.13
CA ARG A 29 1.68 -5.76 3.85
C ARG A 29 1.80 -4.84 2.64
N TRP A 30 0.78 -4.90 1.80
CA TRP A 30 0.54 -3.99 0.70
C TRP A 30 -0.71 -3.19 1.03
N ASN A 31 -0.57 -1.88 1.17
CA ASN A 31 -1.65 -0.96 1.53
C ASN A 31 -1.93 -0.05 0.32
N VAL A 32 -3.21 0.15 -0.01
CA VAL A 32 -3.64 1.20 -0.94
C VAL A 32 -4.62 2.13 -0.28
N TYR A 33 -4.45 3.43 -0.54
CA TYR A 33 -5.33 4.48 -0.06
C TYR A 33 -6.28 4.88 -1.20
N PRO A 34 -7.56 4.45 -1.17
CA PRO A 34 -8.48 4.68 -2.28
C PRO A 34 -8.76 6.17 -2.55
N GLY A 35 -8.63 7.02 -1.53
CA GLY A 35 -8.75 8.48 -1.69
C GLY A 35 -7.60 9.14 -2.46
N LEU A 36 -6.43 8.50 -2.52
CA LEU A 36 -5.25 8.99 -3.25
C LEU A 36 -5.12 8.34 -4.64
N CYS A 37 -5.61 7.11 -4.80
CA CYS A 37 -5.47 6.38 -6.06
C CYS A 37 -6.27 7.05 -7.19
N LYS A 38 -5.57 7.53 -8.22
CA LYS A 38 -6.20 8.11 -9.42
C LYS A 38 -6.48 7.12 -10.54
N GLY A 39 -6.12 5.85 -10.35
CA GLY A 39 -6.35 4.81 -11.36
C GLY A 39 -5.50 4.98 -12.62
N CYS A 40 -4.24 5.43 -12.49
CA CYS A 40 -3.35 5.62 -13.64
C CYS A 40 -2.76 4.32 -14.22
N GLY A 41 -2.82 3.20 -13.48
CA GLY A 41 -2.37 1.88 -13.94
C GLY A 41 -0.84 1.66 -13.93
N LEU A 42 -0.02 2.66 -13.56
CA LEU A 42 1.45 2.53 -13.55
C LEU A 42 1.95 1.38 -12.66
N CYS A 43 1.30 1.16 -11.51
CA CYS A 43 1.63 0.06 -10.62
C CYS A 43 1.38 -1.33 -11.23
N ILE A 44 0.37 -1.46 -12.10
CA ILE A 44 0.06 -2.68 -12.85
C ILE A 44 1.18 -2.94 -13.86
N GLU A 45 1.51 -1.91 -14.66
CA GLU A 45 2.53 -2.02 -15.71
C GLU A 45 3.93 -2.36 -15.15
N LYS A 46 4.30 -1.73 -14.03
CA LYS A 46 5.65 -1.88 -13.45
C LYS A 46 5.78 -3.03 -12.47
N CYS A 47 4.73 -3.81 -12.23
CA CYS A 47 4.82 -4.96 -11.34
C CYS A 47 5.68 -6.06 -11.99
N PRO A 48 6.85 -6.42 -11.43
CA PRO A 48 7.76 -7.39 -12.05
C PRO A 48 7.18 -8.81 -12.09
N VAL A 49 6.26 -9.12 -11.16
CA VAL A 49 5.57 -10.42 -11.05
C VAL A 49 4.13 -10.36 -11.58
N ARG A 50 3.67 -9.20 -12.08
CA ARG A 50 2.36 -9.01 -12.72
C ARG A 50 1.16 -9.50 -11.90
N VAL A 51 1.16 -9.23 -10.59
CA VAL A 51 0.10 -9.66 -9.65
C VAL A 51 -0.89 -8.56 -9.29
N ILE A 52 -0.82 -7.39 -9.92
CA ILE A 52 -1.70 -6.26 -9.62
C ILE A 52 -2.69 -6.11 -10.78
N ASP A 53 -3.98 -6.07 -10.46
CA ASP A 53 -5.06 -5.91 -11.42
C ASP A 53 -6.03 -4.81 -10.99
N TRP A 54 -6.94 -4.45 -11.88
CA TRP A 54 -8.04 -3.53 -11.55
C TRP A 54 -8.98 -4.18 -10.53
N ALA A 55 -9.29 -3.44 -9.46
CA ALA A 55 -10.32 -3.82 -8.52
C ALA A 55 -11.70 -3.62 -9.15
N LYS A 56 -12.70 -4.38 -8.66
CA LYS A 56 -14.11 -4.15 -9.01
C LYS A 56 -14.68 -2.92 -8.32
N GLU A 57 -14.02 -2.49 -7.25
CA GLU A 57 -14.40 -1.35 -6.43
C GLU A 57 -13.81 -0.05 -6.99
N LEU A 58 -14.54 1.05 -6.84
CA LEU A 58 -14.05 2.38 -7.18
C LEU A 58 -13.46 3.04 -5.94
N GLY A 59 -12.42 3.85 -6.13
CA GLY A 59 -11.87 4.70 -5.09
C GLY A 59 -12.84 5.82 -4.70
N SER A 60 -12.54 6.53 -3.62
CA SER A 60 -13.42 7.56 -3.04
C SER A 60 -13.72 8.72 -4.01
N ALA A 61 -12.92 8.89 -5.07
CA ALA A 61 -13.12 9.87 -6.13
C ALA A 61 -13.82 9.32 -7.40
N GLY A 62 -14.37 8.10 -7.35
CA GLY A 62 -14.95 7.41 -8.51
C GLY A 62 -13.92 6.88 -9.51
N THR A 63 -12.65 6.83 -9.12
CA THR A 63 -11.52 6.35 -9.93
C THR A 63 -11.41 4.83 -9.86
N PRO A 64 -10.95 4.16 -10.94
CA PRO A 64 -10.70 2.72 -10.88
C PRO A 64 -9.58 2.43 -9.88
N LEU A 65 -9.84 1.57 -8.91
CA LEU A 65 -8.86 1.15 -7.91
C LEU A 65 -8.08 -0.06 -8.43
N VAL A 66 -6.95 -0.34 -7.80
CA VAL A 66 -6.12 -1.52 -8.10
C VAL A 66 -6.06 -2.45 -6.88
N LYS A 67 -5.97 -3.75 -7.14
CA LYS A 67 -5.91 -4.80 -6.13
C LYS A 67 -4.78 -5.78 -6.48
N PRO A 68 -3.91 -6.13 -5.52
CA PRO A 68 -2.94 -7.18 -5.71
C PRO A 68 -3.56 -8.57 -5.42
N GLU A 69 -3.12 -9.57 -6.17
CA GLU A 69 -3.10 -10.95 -5.72
C GLU A 69 -1.94 -11.10 -4.73
N ILE A 70 -2.27 -11.03 -3.43
CA ILE A 70 -1.26 -10.91 -2.38
C ILE A 70 -0.40 -12.17 -2.22
N ASP A 71 -0.90 -13.34 -2.61
CA ASP A 71 -0.16 -14.60 -2.56
C ASP A 71 1.06 -14.59 -3.49
N GLY A 72 0.90 -14.06 -4.71
CA GLY A 72 2.00 -13.88 -5.67
C GLY A 72 2.86 -12.64 -5.42
N CYS A 73 2.48 -11.76 -4.49
CA CYS A 73 3.20 -10.53 -4.22
C CYS A 73 4.54 -10.78 -3.50
N ILE A 74 5.63 -10.36 -4.14
CA ILE A 74 6.98 -10.43 -3.54
C ILE A 74 7.32 -9.23 -2.64
N VAL A 75 6.38 -8.30 -2.45
CA VAL A 75 6.55 -7.11 -1.59
C VAL A 75 7.80 -6.31 -1.99
N CYS A 76 8.01 -6.09 -3.29
CA CYS A 76 9.24 -5.47 -3.81
C CYS A 76 9.33 -3.94 -3.65
N GLY A 77 8.22 -3.27 -3.36
CA GLY A 77 8.20 -1.80 -3.21
C GLY A 77 8.06 -1.00 -4.52
N ILE A 78 8.22 -1.59 -5.70
CA ILE A 78 8.22 -0.86 -6.98
C ILE A 78 6.91 -0.08 -7.19
N CYS A 79 5.77 -0.71 -6.92
CA CYS A 79 4.45 -0.08 -7.05
C CYS A 79 4.29 1.18 -6.17
N GLN A 80 4.89 1.21 -4.97
CA GLN A 80 4.95 2.40 -4.13
C GLN A 80 5.86 3.47 -4.76
N THR A 81 7.03 3.08 -5.28
CA THR A 81 8.00 4.02 -5.88
C THR A 81 7.50 4.66 -7.16
N VAL A 82 6.78 3.94 -8.01
CA VAL A 82 6.28 4.46 -9.30
C VAL A 82 4.96 5.21 -9.18
N CYS A 83 4.30 5.15 -8.02
CA CYS A 83 3.01 5.81 -7.83
C CYS A 83 3.21 7.34 -7.68
N PRO A 84 2.72 8.17 -8.63
CA PRO A 84 2.92 9.61 -8.56
C PRO A 84 2.16 10.27 -7.40
N ASP A 85 1.02 9.69 -7.00
CA ASP A 85 0.16 10.18 -5.93
C ASP A 85 0.47 9.56 -4.55
N ALA A 86 1.54 8.75 -4.45
CA ALA A 86 1.89 8.00 -3.23
C ALA A 86 0.71 7.21 -2.61
N ALA A 87 -0.19 6.70 -3.45
CA ALA A 87 -1.41 6.01 -3.04
C ALA A 87 -1.17 4.58 -2.53
N ILE A 88 0.04 4.03 -2.67
CA ILE A 88 0.39 2.67 -2.27
C ILE A 88 1.53 2.75 -1.25
N HIS A 89 1.38 2.01 -0.15
CA HIS A 89 2.40 1.88 0.89
C HIS A 89 2.71 0.41 1.20
N ILE A 90 4.00 0.07 1.24
CA ILE A 90 4.52 -1.27 1.45
C ILE A 90 5.21 -1.36 2.79
N GLU A 91 4.80 -2.34 3.60
CA GLU A 91 5.42 -2.67 4.87
C GLU A 91 6.01 -4.08 4.80
N TYR A 92 7.26 -4.25 5.26
CA TYR A 92 7.97 -5.51 5.17
C TYR A 92 7.88 -6.26 6.51
N LYS A 93 7.53 -7.55 6.50
CA LYS A 93 7.46 -8.40 7.72
C LYS A 93 8.83 -9.02 8.12
N GLY A 94 9.95 -8.52 7.60
CA GLY A 94 11.31 -9.04 7.87
C GLY A 94 12.45 -8.04 7.58
N ARG A 95 13.71 -8.47 7.78
CA ARG A 95 14.91 -7.61 7.67
C ARG A 95 15.06 -7.09 6.22
N LYS A 96 15.00 -5.75 6.09
CA LYS A 96 15.13 -4.90 4.90
C LYS A 96 15.78 -5.59 3.69
N VAL A 97 14.98 -5.88 2.66
CA VAL A 97 15.52 -6.08 1.30
C VAL A 97 15.55 -4.70 0.66
N PRO A 98 16.72 -4.09 0.39
CA PRO A 98 16.77 -2.82 -0.31
C PRO A 98 16.24 -3.01 -1.75
N PRO A 99 15.52 -2.01 -2.29
CA PRO A 99 14.96 -2.08 -3.66
C PRO A 99 16.02 -2.29 -4.76
N SER A 100 17.31 -2.13 -4.43
CA SER A 100 18.47 -2.46 -5.26
C SER A 100 18.60 -3.94 -5.64
N ALA A 101 17.87 -4.86 -4.99
CA ALA A 101 18.03 -6.30 -5.20
C ALA A 101 17.04 -6.91 -6.22
N VAL A 102 16.15 -6.11 -6.82
CA VAL A 102 15.25 -6.60 -7.88
C VAL A 102 15.96 -6.44 -9.23
N PRO A 103 16.30 -7.52 -9.94
CA PRO A 103 16.87 -7.42 -11.28
C PRO A 103 15.81 -6.82 -12.20
N VAL A 104 16.01 -5.59 -12.64
CA VAL A 104 15.29 -5.01 -13.77
C VAL A 104 16.02 -5.46 -15.04
N HIS A 105 15.46 -6.45 -15.73
CA HIS A 105 15.91 -6.85 -17.07
C HIS A 105 15.34 -5.91 -18.12
#